data_AF-A0A507B3G0-F1
#
_entry.id   AF-A0A507B3G0-F1
#
_cell.length_a   1.000
_cell.length_b   1.000
_cell.length_c   1.000
_cell.angle_alpha   90.00
_cell.angle_beta   90.00
_cell.angle_gamma   90.00
#
_symmetry.space_group_name_H-M   'P 1'
#
loop_
_entity.id
_entity.type
_entity.pdbx_description
1 polymer ?
#
loop_
_entity_poly.entity_id
_entity_poly.type
_entity_poly.pdbx_seq_one_letter_code
_entity_poly.pdbx_strand_id
1 'polypeptide(L)'
;MASALISASQGGRRTQHIAKDSSHVLSRRRPRLQQWLALFLTLLSFLSVANAASITADIAATETLLVDQRIPILEDGGWTMLSQEEHELRRHKRAASESVTTTIKVPVTTITQQTRANAAPASPLPSPFDSNLASNFSRNGDGNGACPSFINAFLTDPTFKQCYPISTLLQTSRSFFEASKSLVSITQVLDASCSANVTTCSPYLKTLAKRLIDPDVCGTDYQLRNSIVVQAYLGMSAYESLYQATCLKDPETSMYCYANAVTNLSTPSNVYFYYLPLNMTLPRSSTPTCNTCLQRTMAIFQAASANRKLAIADTYVPAAQQVEAFCGPEFVNDTLPVAIVANAAPGSPRQGPSWLIPVILLVAAVHWLL
;
A
#
# COMPACT_ATOMS: atom_id res chain seq x y z
N MET A 1 -36.71 36.83 -42.18
CA MET A 1 -36.12 37.60 -43.28
C MET A 1 -37.18 38.54 -43.84
N ALA A 2 -37.18 39.78 -43.37
CA ALA A 2 -37.75 40.98 -43.99
C ALA A 2 -37.65 42.11 -42.96
N SER A 3 -36.85 43.13 -43.25
CA SER A 3 -37.17 44.55 -43.04
C SER A 3 -35.93 45.38 -43.34
N ALA A 4 -36.05 46.19 -44.38
CA ALA A 4 -35.17 47.30 -44.69
C ALA A 4 -35.49 48.50 -43.76
N LEU A 5 -34.61 49.51 -43.73
CA LEU A 5 -34.92 50.95 -43.86
C LEU A 5 -33.62 51.81 -43.75
N ILE A 6 -33.26 52.47 -44.85
CA ILE A 6 -32.95 53.92 -45.02
C ILE A 6 -31.71 54.52 -44.30
N SER A 7 -30.64 54.93 -45.03
CA SER A 7 -30.34 56.28 -45.61
C SER A 7 -29.96 57.36 -44.56
N ALA A 8 -29.11 58.38 -44.73
CA ALA A 8 -27.98 58.79 -45.58
C ALA A 8 -27.60 60.21 -45.12
N SER A 9 -26.35 60.66 -45.36
CA SER A 9 -25.95 62.09 -45.49
C SER A 9 -25.95 62.93 -44.17
N GLN A 10 -25.14 63.96 -43.90
CA GLN A 10 -24.39 64.91 -44.73
C GLN A 10 -23.53 65.81 -43.80
N GLY A 11 -22.38 66.32 -44.29
CA GLY A 11 -21.82 67.66 -44.01
C GLY A 11 -21.35 67.98 -42.58
N GLY A 12 -20.25 68.70 -42.31
CA GLY A 12 -19.53 69.68 -43.12
C GLY A 12 -18.99 70.78 -42.18
N ARG A 13 -17.68 70.73 -41.91
CA ARG A 13 -16.70 71.84 -41.73
C ARG A 13 -17.11 73.19 -41.11
N ARG A 14 -16.33 73.61 -40.10
CA ARG A 14 -15.64 74.92 -39.85
C ARG A 14 -15.40 75.01 -38.33
N THR A 15 -14.33 75.54 -37.73
CA THR A 15 -13.36 76.63 -38.00
C THR A 15 -12.31 76.50 -36.87
N GLN A 16 -11.00 76.31 -37.11
CA GLN A 16 -9.91 77.30 -37.20
C GLN A 16 -9.63 78.19 -35.96
N HIS A 17 -8.30 78.36 -35.70
CA HIS A 17 -7.58 79.39 -34.91
C HIS A 17 -7.42 79.14 -33.38
N ILE A 18 -6.31 79.40 -32.66
CA ILE A 18 -4.99 80.05 -32.91
C ILE A 18 -4.02 79.70 -31.74
N ALA A 19 -2.72 79.59 -32.04
CA ALA A 19 -1.46 79.88 -31.31
C ALA A 19 -1.33 79.60 -29.77
N LYS A 20 -0.36 78.78 -29.31
CA LYS A 20 1.10 79.03 -29.10
C LYS A 20 1.41 79.67 -27.73
N ASP A 21 1.99 78.92 -26.79
CA ASP A 21 3.05 79.43 -25.91
C ASP A 21 3.90 78.33 -25.25
N SER A 22 5.02 78.78 -24.68
CA SER A 22 6.32 78.15 -24.54
C SER A 22 6.65 77.75 -23.09
N SER A 23 7.78 77.02 -22.93
CA SER A 23 8.75 77.09 -21.80
C SER A 23 8.87 75.87 -20.85
N HIS A 24 10.08 75.27 -20.85
CA HIS A 24 10.89 74.65 -19.77
C HIS A 24 10.19 73.89 -18.61
N VAL A 25 10.63 72.68 -18.19
CA VAL A 25 11.66 72.44 -17.15
C VAL A 25 11.85 70.91 -16.89
N LEU A 26 13.10 70.56 -16.55
CA LEU A 26 13.74 69.35 -16.01
C LEU A 26 12.95 68.22 -15.28
N SER A 27 13.30 66.97 -15.65
CA SER A 27 13.64 65.79 -14.81
C SER A 27 13.25 65.72 -13.32
N ARG A 28 12.59 64.62 -12.87
CA ARG A 28 13.09 63.81 -11.70
C ARG A 28 12.46 62.43 -11.48
N ARG A 29 13.35 61.49 -11.10
CA ARG A 29 13.20 60.10 -10.61
C ARG A 29 12.18 59.85 -9.49
N ARG A 30 11.56 58.66 -9.45
CA ARG A 30 11.20 57.90 -8.21
C ARG A 30 11.10 56.38 -8.42
N PRO A 31 11.92 55.57 -7.72
CA PRO A 31 11.58 54.18 -7.39
C PRO A 31 11.78 53.94 -5.87
N ARG A 32 10.73 54.06 -5.05
CA ARG A 32 10.78 53.72 -3.61
C ARG A 32 9.47 53.18 -3.01
N LEU A 33 8.35 53.18 -3.75
CA LEU A 33 7.05 52.74 -3.21
C LEU A 33 6.86 51.22 -3.25
N GLN A 34 7.51 50.54 -4.20
CA GLN A 34 7.26 49.13 -4.49
C GLN A 34 7.98 48.16 -3.53
N GLN A 35 9.04 48.63 -2.86
CA GLN A 35 9.80 47.83 -1.89
C GLN A 35 9.12 47.75 -0.52
N TRP A 36 8.32 48.76 -0.14
CA TRP A 36 7.62 48.78 1.15
C TRP A 36 6.38 47.89 1.19
N LEU A 37 5.73 47.67 0.05
CA LEU A 37 4.57 46.77 -0.08
C LEU A 37 4.96 45.29 0.06
N ALA A 38 6.15 44.89 -0.40
CA ALA A 38 6.61 43.51 -0.31
C ALA A 38 6.96 43.11 1.13
N LEU A 39 7.53 44.02 1.93
CA LEU A 39 7.91 43.77 3.33
C LEU A 39 6.69 43.64 4.27
N PHE A 40 5.60 44.35 3.98
CA PHE A 40 4.38 44.28 4.78
C PHE A 40 3.63 42.95 4.61
N LEU A 41 3.66 42.37 3.40
CA LEU A 41 3.03 41.09 3.10
C LEU A 41 3.76 39.89 3.73
N THR A 42 5.08 39.97 3.94
CA THR A 42 5.87 38.92 4.59
C THR A 42 5.79 38.94 6.12
N LEU A 43 5.37 40.05 6.74
CA LEU A 43 5.25 40.15 8.19
C LEU A 43 3.90 39.61 8.72
N LEU A 44 2.87 39.55 7.85
CA LEU A 44 1.54 39.03 8.18
C LEU A 44 1.45 37.49 8.14
N SER A 45 2.47 36.79 7.63
CA SER A 45 2.51 35.33 7.58
C SER A 45 3.13 34.66 8.82
N PHE A 46 3.55 35.41 9.84
CA PHE A 46 4.23 34.86 11.03
C PHE A 46 3.45 34.98 12.35
N LEU A 47 2.18 35.40 12.35
CA LEU A 47 1.35 35.51 13.56
C LEU A 47 0.07 34.65 13.45
N SER A 48 0.19 33.31 13.46
CA SER A 48 -0.97 32.42 13.60
C SER A 48 -0.59 30.99 14.05
N VAL A 49 0.07 30.80 15.20
CA VAL A 49 -0.03 29.53 15.95
C VAL A 49 0.08 29.80 17.45
N ALA A 50 -1.06 29.97 18.10
CA ALA A 50 -1.22 29.70 19.52
C ALA A 50 -2.70 29.42 19.77
N ASN A 51 -3.04 28.13 19.96
CA ASN A 51 -4.03 27.62 20.91
C ASN A 51 -4.43 26.19 20.51
N ALA A 52 -3.99 25.21 21.29
CA ALA A 52 -4.69 23.94 21.42
C ALA A 52 -4.72 23.59 22.91
N ALA A 53 -5.91 23.73 23.50
CA ALA A 53 -6.23 23.26 24.83
C ALA A 53 -6.30 21.73 24.83
N SER A 54 -5.66 21.08 25.79
CA SER A 54 -5.75 19.65 26.01
C SER A 54 -7.11 19.31 26.63
N ILE A 55 -7.90 18.47 25.96
CA ILE A 55 -9.05 17.79 26.55
C ILE A 55 -8.60 16.35 26.85
N THR A 56 -8.37 16.06 28.12
CA THR A 56 -8.28 14.70 28.64
C THR A 56 -9.68 14.10 28.66
N ALA A 57 -9.91 13.04 27.89
CA ALA A 57 -11.07 12.18 28.03
C ALA A 57 -10.60 10.77 28.38
N ASP A 58 -10.77 10.40 29.65
CA ASP A 58 -10.72 9.02 30.11
C ASP A 58 -11.87 8.24 29.46
N ILE A 59 -11.55 7.16 28.75
CA ILE A 59 -12.53 6.13 28.40
C ILE A 59 -11.99 4.80 28.90
N ALA A 60 -12.38 4.47 30.13
CA ALA A 60 -12.45 3.10 30.59
C ALA A 60 -13.72 2.47 29.99
N ALA A 61 -13.55 1.64 28.95
CA ALA A 61 -14.61 0.78 28.46
C ALA A 61 -14.08 -0.66 28.39
N THR A 62 -14.53 -1.47 29.34
CA THR A 62 -14.47 -2.92 29.28
C THR A 62 -15.30 -3.40 28.09
N GLU A 63 -14.66 -3.67 26.96
CA GLU A 63 -15.32 -4.28 25.80
C GLU A 63 -15.23 -5.81 25.89
N THR A 64 -16.40 -6.45 25.97
CA THR A 64 -16.55 -7.88 25.72
C THR A 64 -16.36 -8.14 24.22
N LEU A 65 -15.25 -8.80 23.92
CA LEU A 65 -14.73 -9.21 22.61
C LEU A 65 -15.73 -10.05 21.80
N LEU A 66 -16.15 -9.56 20.63
CA LEU A 66 -16.81 -10.39 19.61
C LEU A 66 -15.73 -10.92 18.63
N VAL A 67 -15.28 -12.15 18.86
CA VAL A 67 -14.31 -12.83 17.97
C VAL A 67 -15.01 -13.22 16.68
N ASP A 68 -14.57 -12.65 15.57
CA ASP A 68 -14.99 -13.10 14.25
C ASP A 68 -14.29 -14.43 13.90
N GLN A 69 -15.05 -15.53 13.96
CA GLN A 69 -14.57 -16.89 13.71
C GLN A 69 -14.81 -17.35 12.25
N ARG A 70 -14.95 -16.41 11.31
CA ARG A 70 -15.16 -16.74 9.89
C ARG A 70 -13.95 -17.42 9.28
N ILE A 71 -14.17 -18.61 8.69
CA ILE A 71 -13.15 -19.39 7.98
C ILE A 71 -13.22 -19.00 6.50
N PRO A 72 -12.11 -18.53 5.88
CA PRO A 72 -12.07 -18.25 4.44
C PRO A 72 -12.26 -19.53 3.62
N ILE A 73 -12.85 -19.38 2.43
CA ILE A 73 -13.09 -20.48 1.49
C ILE A 73 -12.41 -20.20 0.15
N LEU A 74 -12.00 -21.24 -0.55
CA LEU A 74 -11.40 -21.15 -1.88
C LEU A 74 -12.53 -21.27 -2.93
N GLU A 75 -12.79 -20.21 -3.68
CA GLU A 75 -13.78 -20.14 -4.75
C GLU A 75 -13.10 -19.63 -6.03
N ASP A 76 -13.24 -20.36 -7.14
CA ASP A 76 -12.60 -20.04 -8.44
C ASP A 76 -11.08 -19.76 -8.37
N GLY A 77 -10.40 -20.41 -7.43
CA GLY A 77 -8.95 -20.25 -7.23
C GLY A 77 -8.53 -19.00 -6.47
N GLY A 78 -9.47 -18.21 -5.96
CA GLY A 78 -9.27 -17.10 -5.03
C GLY A 78 -9.78 -17.42 -3.63
N TRP A 79 -9.12 -16.90 -2.59
CA TRP A 79 -9.61 -17.04 -1.22
C TRP A 79 -10.61 -15.91 -0.90
N THR A 80 -11.84 -16.30 -0.57
CA THR A 80 -12.95 -15.38 -0.27
C THR A 80 -13.40 -15.55 1.17
N MET A 81 -13.61 -14.44 1.88
CA MET A 81 -14.20 -14.44 3.22
C MET A 81 -15.72 -14.58 3.11
N LEU A 82 -16.31 -15.53 3.85
CA LEU A 82 -17.75 -15.72 3.88
C LEU A 82 -18.48 -14.52 4.49
N SER A 83 -19.68 -14.24 3.98
CA SER A 83 -20.60 -13.32 4.66
C SER A 83 -21.04 -13.89 6.02
N GLN A 84 -21.47 -13.02 6.94
CA GLN A 84 -21.90 -13.45 8.28
C GLN A 84 -23.10 -14.41 8.22
N GLU A 85 -24.00 -14.22 7.27
CA GLU A 85 -25.19 -15.06 7.05
C GLU A 85 -24.82 -16.47 6.58
N GLU A 86 -23.88 -16.59 5.64
CA GLU A 86 -23.42 -17.90 5.14
C GLU A 86 -22.60 -18.68 6.17
N HIS A 87 -21.85 -17.97 7.02
CA HIS A 87 -21.13 -18.58 8.14
C HIS A 87 -22.09 -19.19 9.16
N GLU A 88 -23.16 -18.48 9.53
CA GLU A 88 -24.17 -19.01 10.45
C GLU A 88 -24.92 -20.21 9.87
N LEU A 89 -25.30 -20.15 8.58
CA LEU A 89 -25.97 -21.26 7.90
C LEU A 89 -25.11 -22.55 7.94
N ARG A 90 -23.79 -22.40 7.77
CA ARG A 90 -22.83 -23.51 7.83
C ARG A 90 -22.57 -23.96 9.26
N ARG A 91 -22.53 -23.06 10.25
CA ARG A 91 -22.47 -23.44 11.68
C ARG A 91 -23.65 -24.30 12.08
N HIS A 92 -24.88 -23.91 11.71
CA HIS A 92 -26.07 -24.70 12.00
C HIS A 92 -26.00 -26.11 11.38
N LYS A 93 -25.46 -26.23 10.16
CA LYS A 93 -25.24 -27.52 9.51
C LYS A 93 -24.19 -28.39 10.21
N ARG A 94 -23.16 -27.79 10.81
CA ARG A 94 -22.08 -28.49 11.54
C ARG A 94 -22.49 -28.89 12.96
N ALA A 95 -23.22 -28.01 13.66
CA ALA A 95 -23.77 -28.28 15.00
C ALA A 95 -24.80 -29.41 14.99
N ALA A 96 -25.53 -29.60 13.88
CA ALA A 96 -26.40 -30.75 13.69
C ALA A 96 -25.64 -32.09 13.53
N SER A 97 -24.32 -32.07 13.34
CA SER A 97 -23.51 -33.26 13.04
C SER A 97 -22.53 -33.68 14.15
N GLU A 98 -22.24 -32.83 15.16
CA GLU A 98 -21.24 -33.12 16.20
C GLU A 98 -21.74 -32.72 17.59
N SER A 99 -22.57 -33.58 18.20
CA SER A 99 -22.87 -33.53 19.64
C SER A 99 -21.99 -34.54 20.38
N VAL A 100 -20.79 -34.15 20.81
CA VAL A 100 -20.04 -34.84 21.86
C VAL A 100 -19.30 -33.81 22.73
N THR A 101 -19.84 -33.56 23.93
CA THR A 101 -19.25 -32.67 24.94
C THR A 101 -18.18 -33.41 25.74
N THR A 102 -16.96 -32.87 25.82
CA THR A 102 -15.96 -33.25 26.84
C THR A 102 -15.51 -32.02 27.61
N THR A 103 -15.80 -32.05 28.91
CA THR A 103 -15.48 -31.01 29.91
C THR A 103 -14.05 -31.17 30.40
N ILE A 104 -13.21 -30.13 30.29
CA ILE A 104 -11.89 -30.06 30.93
C ILE A 104 -11.89 -28.95 31.97
N LYS A 105 -11.58 -29.28 33.22
CA LYS A 105 -11.43 -28.36 34.35
C LYS A 105 -9.97 -27.92 34.47
N VAL A 106 -9.72 -26.62 34.62
CA VAL A 106 -8.39 -26.05 34.93
C VAL A 106 -8.44 -25.36 36.30
N PRO A 107 -7.48 -25.57 37.22
CA PRO A 107 -7.45 -24.92 38.52
C PRO A 107 -6.95 -23.47 38.42
N VAL A 108 -7.62 -22.57 39.16
CA VAL A 108 -7.23 -21.17 39.35
C VAL A 108 -6.34 -21.06 40.59
N THR A 109 -5.22 -20.35 40.51
CA THR A 109 -4.48 -19.91 41.70
C THR A 109 -4.08 -18.44 41.56
N THR A 110 -4.29 -17.72 42.66
CA THR A 110 -4.35 -16.28 42.87
C THR A 110 -2.98 -15.60 42.78
N ILE A 111 -2.89 -14.43 42.15
CA ILE A 111 -1.68 -13.57 42.13
C ILE A 111 -1.90 -12.39 43.08
N THR A 112 -1.05 -12.30 44.10
CA THR A 112 -0.91 -11.15 45.02
C THR A 112 -0.26 -9.97 44.30
N GLN A 113 -0.83 -8.78 44.47
CA GLN A 113 -0.32 -7.51 43.94
C GLN A 113 0.95 -7.07 44.69
N GLN A 114 2.02 -6.79 43.96
CA GLN A 114 3.13 -5.99 44.46
C GLN A 114 3.65 -5.06 43.36
N THR A 115 3.57 -3.77 43.65
CA THR A 115 3.94 -2.64 42.78
C THR A 115 5.46 -2.59 42.57
N ARG A 116 5.89 -2.95 41.35
CA ARG A 116 7.12 -2.46 40.72
C ARG A 116 6.84 -2.27 39.23
N ALA A 117 7.24 -1.12 38.70
CA ALA A 117 7.26 -0.83 37.28
C ALA A 117 8.30 -1.75 36.60
N ASN A 118 7.88 -2.95 36.23
CA ASN A 118 8.60 -3.82 35.32
C ASN A 118 8.01 -3.60 33.93
N ALA A 119 8.86 -3.29 32.96
CA ALA A 119 8.51 -3.42 31.55
C ALA A 119 7.91 -4.82 31.34
N ALA A 120 6.70 -4.87 30.78
CA ALA A 120 6.07 -6.14 30.44
C ALA A 120 7.08 -6.95 29.60
N PRO A 121 7.33 -8.24 29.93
CA PRO A 121 8.14 -9.06 29.04
C PRO A 121 7.46 -9.01 27.67
N ALA A 122 8.21 -8.59 26.65
CA ALA A 122 7.71 -8.57 25.29
C ALA A 122 7.20 -9.97 24.98
N SER A 123 5.90 -10.09 24.67
CA SER A 123 5.38 -11.32 24.09
C SER A 123 6.28 -11.67 22.90
N PRO A 124 6.70 -12.95 22.75
CA PRO A 124 7.60 -13.31 21.67
C PRO A 124 7.00 -12.85 20.34
N LEU A 125 7.83 -12.22 19.50
CA LEU A 125 7.40 -11.76 18.18
C LEU A 125 6.81 -12.94 17.39
N PRO A 126 5.70 -12.74 16.66
CA PRO A 126 5.11 -13.78 15.83
C PRO A 126 6.07 -14.39 14.83
N SER A 127 5.92 -15.69 14.56
CA SER A 127 6.68 -16.38 13.52
C SER A 127 5.77 -16.87 12.40
N PRO A 128 6.23 -16.81 11.13
CA PRO A 128 5.49 -17.43 10.03
C PRO A 128 5.33 -18.94 10.26
N PHE A 129 4.20 -19.50 9.84
CA PHE A 129 3.89 -20.93 9.96
C PHE A 129 3.97 -21.49 11.40
N ASP A 130 3.54 -20.71 12.38
CA ASP A 130 3.49 -21.11 13.80
C ASP A 130 2.32 -22.04 14.16
N SER A 131 1.28 -22.09 13.32
CA SER A 131 0.36 -23.22 13.25
C SER A 131 1.08 -24.37 12.58
N ASN A 132 1.22 -25.47 13.30
CA ASN A 132 1.66 -26.78 12.81
C ASN A 132 1.67 -26.89 11.27
N LEU A 133 2.86 -26.99 10.67
CA LEU A 133 3.15 -27.17 9.24
C LEU A 133 2.61 -28.50 8.66
N ALA A 134 1.60 -29.11 9.28
CA ALA A 134 1.01 -30.40 8.93
C ALA A 134 0.17 -30.34 7.63
N SER A 135 0.72 -29.76 6.56
CA SER A 135 0.17 -29.96 5.22
C SER A 135 0.58 -31.32 4.67
N ASN A 136 -0.29 -31.89 3.84
CA ASN A 136 -0.05 -33.13 3.11
C ASN A 136 0.88 -32.82 1.92
N PHE A 137 2.19 -32.67 2.19
CA PHE A 137 3.19 -32.52 1.14
C PHE A 137 3.25 -33.78 0.28
N SER A 138 3.41 -33.58 -1.02
CA SER A 138 3.29 -34.63 -2.03
C SER A 138 4.50 -35.54 -2.01
N ARG A 139 4.40 -36.73 -1.40
CA ARG A 139 5.50 -37.73 -1.34
C ARG A 139 6.13 -38.14 -2.68
N ASN A 140 5.46 -37.84 -3.81
CA ASN A 140 5.69 -38.47 -5.11
C ASN A 140 6.24 -37.52 -6.19
N GLY A 141 6.89 -36.40 -5.86
CA GLY A 141 7.41 -35.53 -6.92
C GLY A 141 8.45 -34.47 -6.55
N ASP A 142 8.76 -34.30 -5.28
CA ASP A 142 9.73 -33.33 -4.76
C ASP A 142 10.98 -33.99 -4.15
N GLY A 143 11.02 -35.33 -4.08
CA GLY A 143 12.13 -36.10 -3.54
C GLY A 143 12.16 -36.07 -2.01
N ASN A 144 11.86 -37.20 -1.36
CA ASN A 144 12.16 -37.49 0.05
C ASN A 144 11.93 -36.35 1.08
N GLY A 145 10.93 -35.48 0.88
CA GLY A 145 10.66 -34.36 1.79
C GLY A 145 11.51 -33.09 1.55
N ALA A 146 11.99 -32.85 0.33
CA ALA A 146 12.73 -31.65 -0.02
C ALA A 146 11.92 -30.36 0.23
N CYS A 147 10.62 -30.36 -0.07
CA CYS A 147 9.79 -29.18 0.13
C CYS A 147 9.69 -28.75 1.60
N PRO A 148 9.23 -29.61 2.54
CA PRO A 148 9.23 -29.25 3.96
C PRO A 148 10.63 -28.99 4.51
N SER A 149 11.69 -29.63 3.99
CA SER A 149 13.07 -29.33 4.36
C SER A 149 13.48 -27.91 3.98
N PHE A 150 13.20 -27.49 2.75
CA PHE A 150 13.50 -26.15 2.26
C PHE A 150 12.73 -25.07 3.03
N ILE A 151 11.45 -25.32 3.34
CA ILE A 151 10.65 -24.41 4.16
C ILE A 151 11.27 -24.22 5.53
N ASN A 152 11.63 -25.31 6.22
CA ASN A 152 12.31 -25.23 7.51
C ASN A 152 13.68 -24.55 7.42
N ALA A 153 14.42 -24.76 6.33
CA ALA A 153 15.72 -24.14 6.11
C ALA A 153 15.60 -22.62 6.04
N PHE A 154 14.69 -22.06 5.23
CA PHE A 154 14.56 -20.61 5.18
C PHE A 154 13.92 -20.01 6.43
N LEU A 155 13.02 -20.73 7.13
CA LEU A 155 12.46 -20.26 8.39
C LEU A 155 13.51 -20.15 9.51
N THR A 156 14.58 -20.93 9.42
CA THR A 156 15.70 -20.90 10.36
C THR A 156 16.83 -19.97 9.92
N ASP A 157 16.86 -19.58 8.65
CA ASP A 157 17.87 -18.70 8.07
C ASP A 157 17.91 -17.31 8.75
N PRO A 158 19.10 -16.82 9.15
CA PRO A 158 19.22 -15.56 9.88
C PRO A 158 18.83 -14.35 9.03
N THR A 159 19.05 -14.38 7.71
CA THR A 159 18.65 -13.30 6.79
C THR A 159 17.14 -13.22 6.71
N PHE A 160 16.46 -14.37 6.62
CA PHE A 160 14.99 -14.42 6.63
C PHE A 160 14.41 -13.85 7.94
N LYS A 161 14.97 -14.26 9.08
CA LYS A 161 14.57 -13.75 10.40
C LYS A 161 14.81 -12.24 10.53
N GLN A 162 15.94 -11.75 10.02
CA GLN A 162 16.27 -10.32 10.03
C GLN A 162 15.33 -9.50 9.15
N CYS A 163 14.92 -10.05 8.00
CA CYS A 163 13.97 -9.39 7.11
C CYS A 163 12.54 -9.34 7.65
N TYR A 164 12.23 -10.20 8.63
CA TYR A 164 10.96 -10.31 9.35
C TYR A 164 9.74 -9.99 8.46
N PRO A 165 9.50 -10.79 7.40
CA PRO A 165 8.57 -10.42 6.35
C PRO A 165 7.11 -10.51 6.80
N ILE A 166 6.52 -9.35 7.13
CA ILE A 166 5.10 -9.25 7.54
C ILE A 166 4.14 -9.85 6.53
N SER A 167 4.50 -9.80 5.24
CA SER A 167 3.76 -10.44 4.15
C SER A 167 3.55 -11.94 4.33
N THR A 168 4.50 -12.64 4.95
CA THR A 168 4.36 -14.07 5.27
C THR A 168 3.55 -14.29 6.56
N LEU A 169 3.62 -13.36 7.52
CA LEU A 169 2.85 -13.43 8.76
C LEU A 169 1.34 -13.31 8.50
N LEU A 170 0.96 -12.41 7.58
CA LEU A 170 -0.43 -12.07 7.27
C LEU A 170 -1.33 -13.27 6.96
N GLN A 171 -0.80 -14.35 6.40
CA GLN A 171 -1.58 -15.56 6.06
C GLN A 171 -1.23 -16.79 6.89
N THR A 172 -0.05 -16.82 7.52
CA THR A 172 0.55 -18.09 7.99
C THR A 172 0.79 -18.12 9.49
N SER A 173 0.63 -16.99 10.19
CA SER A 173 0.95 -16.87 11.61
C SER A 173 -0.30 -16.63 12.46
N ARG A 174 -0.66 -17.62 13.27
CA ARG A 174 -1.67 -17.51 14.31
C ARG A 174 -1.27 -16.52 15.38
N SER A 175 -0.01 -16.50 15.80
CA SER A 175 0.45 -15.53 16.80
C SER A 175 0.43 -14.10 16.27
N PHE A 176 0.57 -13.88 14.96
CA PHE A 176 0.36 -12.57 14.33
C PHE A 176 -1.10 -12.15 14.45
N PHE A 177 -2.05 -13.04 14.16
CA PHE A 177 -3.48 -12.75 14.33
C PHE A 177 -3.83 -12.49 15.80
N GLU A 178 -3.23 -13.20 16.75
CA GLU A 178 -3.39 -12.90 18.18
C GLU A 178 -2.81 -11.53 18.54
N ALA A 179 -1.63 -11.17 18.02
CA ALA A 179 -1.03 -9.85 18.21
C ALA A 179 -1.89 -8.73 17.59
N SER A 180 -2.55 -8.99 16.46
CA SER A 180 -3.40 -8.01 15.76
C SER A 180 -4.62 -7.55 16.56
N LYS A 181 -5.02 -8.30 17.59
CA LYS A 181 -6.13 -7.97 18.49
C LYS A 181 -5.80 -6.85 19.49
N SER A 182 -4.54 -6.43 19.58
CA SER A 182 -4.09 -5.37 20.47
C SER A 182 -3.27 -4.36 19.68
N LEU A 183 -3.64 -3.09 19.79
CA LEU A 183 -2.93 -1.99 19.14
C LEU A 183 -1.45 -1.97 19.54
N VAL A 184 -1.15 -2.17 20.83
CA VAL A 184 0.23 -2.22 21.33
C VAL A 184 0.97 -3.40 20.72
N SER A 185 0.39 -4.59 20.76
CA SER A 185 1.06 -5.79 20.24
C SER A 185 1.32 -5.71 18.74
N ILE A 186 0.35 -5.26 17.93
CA ILE A 186 0.55 -5.15 16.48
C ILE A 186 1.56 -4.06 16.12
N THR A 187 1.62 -2.95 16.87
CA THR A 187 2.64 -1.92 16.65
C THR A 187 4.05 -2.44 16.92
N GLN A 188 4.26 -3.29 17.93
CA GLN A 188 5.56 -3.94 18.17
C GLN A 188 5.98 -4.86 17.01
N VAL A 189 5.03 -5.60 16.43
CA VAL A 189 5.27 -6.44 15.25
C VAL A 189 5.64 -5.58 14.03
N LEU A 190 4.92 -4.48 13.83
CA LEU A 190 5.18 -3.54 12.74
C LEU A 190 6.54 -2.85 12.93
N ASP A 191 6.90 -2.42 14.13
CA ASP A 191 8.21 -1.82 14.40
C ASP A 191 9.35 -2.79 14.08
N ALA A 192 9.20 -4.07 14.45
CA ALA A 192 10.16 -5.11 14.08
C ALA A 192 10.27 -5.28 12.56
N SER A 193 9.13 -5.38 11.86
CA SER A 193 9.13 -5.60 10.40
C SER A 193 9.65 -4.39 9.63
N CYS A 194 9.22 -3.18 10.02
CA CYS A 194 9.57 -1.92 9.37
C CYS A 194 11.01 -1.48 9.63
N SER A 195 11.68 -2.05 10.64
CA SER A 195 13.12 -1.83 10.86
C SER A 195 14.02 -2.54 9.83
N ALA A 196 13.50 -3.49 9.06
CA ALA A 196 14.26 -4.25 8.08
C ALA A 196 14.68 -3.39 6.88
N ASN A 197 15.84 -3.70 6.29
CA ASN A 197 16.30 -3.06 5.07
C ASN A 197 15.59 -3.65 3.84
N VAL A 198 14.53 -2.97 3.38
CA VAL A 198 13.71 -3.43 2.24
C VAL A 198 14.52 -3.63 0.96
N THR A 199 15.57 -2.84 0.72
CA THR A 199 16.41 -2.95 -0.50
C THR A 199 17.27 -4.22 -0.51
N THR A 200 17.61 -4.76 0.65
CA THR A 200 18.32 -6.05 0.79
C THR A 200 17.33 -7.22 0.86
N CYS A 201 16.24 -7.03 1.61
CA CYS A 201 15.27 -8.09 1.88
C CYS A 201 14.37 -8.43 0.69
N SER A 202 13.96 -7.43 -0.11
CA SER A 202 13.14 -7.65 -1.31
C SER A 202 13.80 -8.59 -2.33
N PRO A 203 15.06 -8.36 -2.79
CA PRO A 203 15.69 -9.27 -3.74
C PRO A 203 15.99 -10.65 -3.14
N TYR A 204 16.33 -10.73 -1.84
CA TYR A 204 16.52 -11.99 -1.13
C TYR A 204 15.23 -12.83 -1.14
N LEU A 205 14.11 -12.26 -0.69
CA LEU A 205 12.82 -12.96 -0.63
C LEU A 205 12.28 -13.30 -2.02
N LYS A 206 12.49 -12.44 -3.03
CA LYS A 206 12.16 -12.78 -4.43
C LYS A 206 12.96 -13.96 -4.95
N THR A 207 14.24 -14.08 -4.58
CA THR A 207 15.08 -15.22 -4.95
C THR A 207 14.60 -16.49 -4.24
N LEU A 208 14.26 -16.37 -2.97
CA LEU A 208 13.73 -17.48 -2.17
C LEU A 208 12.37 -17.97 -2.71
N ALA A 209 11.48 -17.06 -3.11
CA ALA A 209 10.20 -17.38 -3.75
C ALA A 209 10.36 -18.13 -5.06
N LYS A 210 11.33 -17.74 -5.92
CA LYS A 210 11.63 -18.47 -7.15
C LYS A 210 12.12 -19.88 -6.86
N ARG A 211 13.07 -20.02 -5.93
CA ARG A 211 13.61 -21.33 -5.53
C ARG A 211 12.55 -22.25 -4.93
N LEU A 212 11.59 -21.68 -4.19
CA LEU A 212 10.50 -22.46 -3.61
C LEU A 212 9.73 -23.24 -4.68
N ILE A 213 9.45 -22.61 -5.83
CA ILE A 213 8.64 -23.23 -6.89
C ILE A 213 9.47 -24.01 -7.92
N ASP A 214 10.77 -24.19 -7.68
CA ASP A 214 11.61 -25.01 -8.54
C ASP A 214 11.13 -26.48 -8.49
N PRO A 215 11.17 -27.22 -9.63
CA PRO A 215 10.72 -28.61 -9.70
C PRO A 215 11.36 -29.52 -8.64
N ASP A 216 12.63 -29.28 -8.32
CA ASP A 216 13.42 -30.07 -7.37
C ASP A 216 13.21 -29.67 -5.89
N VAL A 217 12.36 -28.67 -5.61
CA VAL A 217 12.13 -28.13 -4.26
C VAL A 217 10.68 -28.33 -3.82
N CYS A 218 9.75 -27.47 -4.26
CA CYS A 218 8.32 -27.62 -4.00
C CYS A 218 7.49 -27.49 -5.29
N GLY A 219 8.09 -27.61 -6.48
CA GLY A 219 7.39 -27.36 -7.75
C GLY A 219 6.13 -28.23 -7.92
N THR A 220 6.20 -29.51 -7.55
CA THR A 220 5.03 -30.41 -7.55
C THR A 220 3.94 -29.94 -6.58
N ASP A 221 4.30 -29.62 -5.34
CA ASP A 221 3.34 -29.13 -4.34
C ASP A 221 2.76 -27.76 -4.72
N TYR A 222 3.53 -26.90 -5.37
CA TYR A 222 3.08 -25.63 -5.90
C TYR A 222 2.02 -25.82 -7.01
N GLN A 223 2.27 -26.74 -7.95
CA GLN A 223 1.31 -27.07 -9.02
C GLN A 223 0.02 -27.68 -8.47
N LEU A 224 0.12 -28.50 -7.42
CA LEU A 224 -1.03 -29.06 -6.71
C LEU A 224 -1.71 -28.05 -5.77
N ARG A 225 -1.27 -26.78 -5.78
CA ARG A 225 -1.79 -25.69 -4.96
C ARG A 225 -1.78 -26.02 -3.46
N ASN A 226 -0.73 -26.67 -2.98
CA ASN A 226 -0.50 -26.84 -1.55
C ASN A 226 -0.52 -25.46 -0.87
N SER A 227 -1.38 -25.29 0.12
CA SER A 227 -1.65 -23.99 0.74
C SER A 227 -0.40 -23.38 1.37
N ILE A 228 0.45 -24.18 2.01
CA ILE A 228 1.69 -23.70 2.64
C ILE A 228 2.64 -23.14 1.57
N VAL A 229 2.83 -23.88 0.48
CA VAL A 229 3.75 -23.50 -0.60
C VAL A 229 3.24 -22.25 -1.33
N VAL A 230 1.94 -22.21 -1.66
CA VAL A 230 1.34 -21.05 -2.33
C VAL A 230 1.38 -19.81 -1.45
N GLN A 231 1.03 -19.93 -0.16
CA GLN A 231 1.08 -18.80 0.78
C GLN A 231 2.52 -18.31 1.02
N ALA A 232 3.49 -19.22 1.13
CA ALA A 232 4.91 -18.85 1.22
C ALA A 232 5.37 -18.10 -0.03
N TYR A 233 5.05 -18.61 -1.23
CA TYR A 233 5.38 -17.98 -2.50
C TYR A 233 4.79 -16.57 -2.62
N LEU A 234 3.49 -16.42 -2.34
CA LEU A 234 2.79 -15.13 -2.41
C LEU A 234 3.33 -14.16 -1.36
N GLY A 235 3.50 -14.61 -0.11
CA GLY A 235 4.04 -13.79 0.97
C GLY A 235 5.44 -13.26 0.65
N MET A 236 6.33 -14.10 0.13
CA MET A 236 7.68 -13.67 -0.24
C MET A 236 7.68 -12.75 -1.48
N SER A 237 6.86 -13.06 -2.49
CA SER A 237 6.77 -12.26 -3.72
C SER A 237 6.17 -10.87 -3.49
N ALA A 238 5.20 -10.77 -2.57
CA ALA A 238 4.49 -9.54 -2.22
C ALA A 238 5.17 -8.73 -1.09
N TYR A 239 6.32 -9.18 -0.59
CA TYR A 239 7.01 -8.56 0.55
C TYR A 239 7.19 -7.05 0.39
N GLU A 240 7.68 -6.60 -0.76
CA GLU A 240 8.00 -5.18 -0.95
C GLU A 240 6.75 -4.29 -0.91
N SER A 241 5.69 -4.68 -1.63
CA SER A 241 4.42 -3.95 -1.62
C SER A 241 3.78 -3.92 -0.24
N LEU A 242 3.83 -5.04 0.48
CA LEU A 242 3.23 -5.14 1.80
C LEU A 242 4.05 -4.43 2.86
N TYR A 243 5.39 -4.54 2.82
CA TYR A 243 6.28 -3.76 3.67
C TYR A 243 5.98 -2.27 3.52
N GLN A 244 5.93 -1.76 2.29
CA GLN A 244 5.62 -0.34 2.08
C GLN A 244 4.25 0.04 2.62
N ALA A 245 3.21 -0.77 2.35
CA ALA A 245 1.85 -0.48 2.79
C ALA A 245 1.67 -0.57 4.31
N THR A 246 2.18 -1.61 4.96
CA THR A 246 2.02 -1.80 6.41
C THR A 246 2.88 -0.84 7.22
N CYS A 247 4.01 -0.40 6.67
CA CYS A 247 4.88 0.59 7.29
C CYS A 247 4.43 2.04 7.05
N LEU A 248 3.34 2.27 6.30
CA LEU A 248 2.73 3.59 6.20
C LEU A 248 2.27 4.05 7.59
N LYS A 249 2.64 5.28 7.93
CA LYS A 249 2.11 6.01 9.08
C LYS A 249 1.20 7.12 8.59
N ASP A 250 0.11 7.30 9.32
CA ASP A 250 -0.77 8.44 9.18
C ASP A 250 0.00 9.73 9.54
N PRO A 251 0.09 10.72 8.65
CA PRO A 251 0.80 11.97 8.93
C PRO A 251 0.22 12.78 10.10
N GLU A 252 -1.06 12.58 10.44
CA GLU A 252 -1.72 13.34 11.51
C GLU A 252 -1.48 12.71 12.89
N THR A 253 -1.64 11.39 12.98
CA THR A 253 -1.57 10.65 14.25
C THR A 253 -0.22 9.98 14.50
N SER A 254 0.65 9.89 13.48
CA SER A 254 1.90 9.11 13.50
C SER A 254 1.71 7.61 13.80
N MET A 255 0.47 7.11 13.74
CA MET A 255 0.14 5.70 13.94
C MET A 255 0.24 4.94 12.62
N TYR A 256 0.60 3.65 12.69
CA TYR A 256 0.60 2.82 11.49
C TYR A 256 -0.82 2.67 10.91
N CYS A 257 -0.95 2.91 9.61
CA CYS A 257 -2.21 2.75 8.89
C CYS A 257 -2.76 1.32 9.00
N TYR A 258 -1.88 0.32 8.96
CA TYR A 258 -2.28 -1.09 9.14
C TYR A 258 -2.76 -1.38 10.57
N ALA A 259 -2.07 -0.84 11.59
CA ALA A 259 -2.46 -1.03 12.98
C ALA A 259 -3.87 -0.48 13.24
N ASN A 260 -4.18 0.71 12.73
CA ASN A 260 -5.54 1.25 12.78
C ASN A 260 -6.53 0.37 12.01
N ALA A 261 -6.19 -0.06 10.79
CA ALA A 261 -7.07 -0.89 9.97
C ALA A 261 -7.46 -2.23 10.64
N VAL A 262 -6.55 -2.87 11.36
CA VAL A 262 -6.81 -4.18 11.99
C VAL A 262 -7.42 -4.08 13.39
N THR A 263 -7.27 -2.95 14.08
CA THR A 263 -7.83 -2.74 15.42
C THR A 263 -9.13 -1.94 15.44
N ASN A 264 -9.47 -1.27 14.33
CA ASN A 264 -10.70 -0.49 14.23
C ASN A 264 -11.92 -1.38 13.93
N LEU A 265 -12.70 -1.65 14.97
CA LEU A 265 -13.89 -2.50 14.89
C LEU A 265 -15.08 -1.84 14.17
N SER A 266 -15.07 -0.52 13.98
CA SER A 266 -16.13 0.18 13.24
C SER A 266 -16.02 0.00 11.74
N THR A 267 -14.82 -0.27 11.22
CA THR A 267 -14.54 -0.34 9.77
C THR A 267 -13.62 -1.52 9.42
N PRO A 268 -14.07 -2.76 9.70
CA PRO A 268 -13.23 -3.96 9.59
C PRO A 268 -12.81 -4.28 8.14
N SER A 269 -13.52 -3.73 7.15
CA SER A 269 -13.20 -3.82 5.73
C SER A 269 -11.81 -3.26 5.37
N ASN A 270 -11.31 -2.27 6.14
CA ASN A 270 -10.04 -1.60 5.86
C ASN A 270 -8.83 -2.57 5.90
N VAL A 271 -8.90 -3.64 6.69
CA VAL A 271 -7.81 -4.62 6.75
C VAL A 271 -7.72 -5.46 5.47
N TYR A 272 -8.83 -5.69 4.76
CA TYR A 272 -8.87 -6.56 3.57
C TYR A 272 -8.01 -6.04 2.42
N PHE A 273 -7.78 -4.73 2.34
CA PHE A 273 -6.89 -4.13 1.34
C PHE A 273 -5.46 -4.69 1.43
N TYR A 274 -4.97 -4.98 2.64
CA TYR A 274 -3.62 -5.52 2.85
C TYR A 274 -3.49 -6.99 2.45
N TYR A 275 -4.57 -7.63 2.00
CA TYR A 275 -4.56 -8.98 1.44
C TYR A 275 -4.59 -8.99 -0.10
N LEU A 276 -4.81 -7.84 -0.74
CA LEU A 276 -4.79 -7.73 -2.20
C LEU A 276 -3.49 -8.25 -2.82
N PRO A 277 -2.28 -7.91 -2.31
CA PRO A 277 -1.04 -8.41 -2.89
C PRO A 277 -0.83 -9.92 -2.67
N LEU A 278 -1.63 -10.53 -1.81
CA LEU A 278 -1.62 -11.94 -1.48
C LEU A 278 -2.67 -12.74 -2.27
N ASN A 279 -3.13 -12.17 -3.40
CA ASN A 279 -4.13 -12.78 -4.28
C ASN A 279 -5.51 -13.00 -3.63
N MET A 280 -5.89 -12.16 -2.67
CA MET A 280 -7.23 -12.16 -2.08
C MET A 280 -8.00 -10.95 -2.61
N THR A 281 -9.15 -11.19 -3.24
CA THR A 281 -10.02 -10.12 -3.74
C THR A 281 -10.84 -9.49 -2.61
N LEU A 282 -11.23 -8.22 -2.74
CA LEU A 282 -12.11 -7.60 -1.77
C LEU A 282 -13.50 -8.26 -1.77
N PRO A 283 -14.09 -8.54 -0.59
CA PRO A 283 -15.50 -8.87 -0.49
C PRO A 283 -16.37 -7.74 -1.06
N ARG A 284 -17.43 -8.09 -1.79
CA ARG A 284 -18.38 -7.11 -2.38
C ARG A 284 -19.06 -6.20 -1.33
N SER A 285 -19.17 -6.67 -0.10
CA SER A 285 -19.74 -5.92 1.03
C SER A 285 -18.73 -5.04 1.79
N SER A 286 -17.49 -4.92 1.30
CA SER A 286 -16.46 -4.10 1.94
C SER A 286 -16.83 -2.62 1.86
N THR A 287 -16.99 -1.98 3.03
CA THR A 287 -17.29 -0.55 3.17
C THR A 287 -16.06 0.19 3.70
N PRO A 288 -15.14 0.64 2.83
CA PRO A 288 -13.89 1.27 3.27
C PRO A 288 -14.12 2.62 3.96
N THR A 289 -13.15 3.02 4.79
CA THR A 289 -13.02 4.42 5.21
C THR A 289 -12.19 5.21 4.20
N CYS A 290 -12.79 6.26 3.64
CA CYS A 290 -12.16 7.10 2.62
C CYS A 290 -11.19 8.11 3.27
N ASN A 291 -10.00 7.63 3.66
CA ASN A 291 -8.97 8.44 4.30
C ASN A 291 -7.61 8.34 3.57
N THR A 292 -6.65 9.16 4.01
CA THR A 292 -5.30 9.22 3.45
C THR A 292 -4.57 7.88 3.52
N CYS A 293 -4.80 7.08 4.56
CA CYS A 293 -4.20 5.75 4.68
C CYS A 293 -4.66 4.83 3.54
N LEU A 294 -5.96 4.76 3.26
CA LEU A 294 -6.48 3.95 2.16
C LEU A 294 -5.94 4.43 0.80
N GLN A 295 -5.96 5.75 0.57
CA GLN A 295 -5.46 6.33 -0.68
C GLN A 295 -3.99 5.99 -0.92
N ARG A 296 -3.13 6.13 0.10
CA ARG A 296 -1.70 5.82 0.01
C ARG A 296 -1.43 4.32 -0.14
N THR A 297 -2.16 3.48 0.58
CA THR A 297 -2.06 2.02 0.45
C THR A 297 -2.42 1.58 -0.97
N MET A 298 -3.51 2.10 -1.53
CA MET A 298 -3.90 1.79 -2.91
C MET A 298 -2.88 2.34 -3.91
N ALA A 299 -2.31 3.52 -3.70
CA ALA A 299 -1.25 4.05 -4.57
C ALA A 299 0.01 3.15 -4.61
N ILE A 300 0.42 2.58 -3.47
CA ILE A 300 1.52 1.61 -3.40
C ILE A 300 1.19 0.36 -4.23
N PHE A 301 -0.03 -0.16 -4.09
CA PHE A 301 -0.47 -1.35 -4.81
C PHE A 301 -0.64 -1.10 -6.31
N GLN A 302 -1.10 0.09 -6.69
CA GLN A 302 -1.15 0.54 -8.07
C GLN A 302 0.24 0.51 -8.69
N ALA A 303 1.22 1.13 -8.03
CA ALA A 303 2.59 1.14 -8.51
C ALA A 303 3.19 -0.27 -8.61
N ALA A 304 2.97 -1.11 -7.59
CA ALA A 304 3.43 -2.49 -7.57
C ALA A 304 2.83 -3.33 -8.71
N SER A 305 1.59 -3.04 -9.11
CA SER A 305 0.92 -3.73 -10.20
C SER A 305 1.59 -3.53 -11.56
N ALA A 306 2.49 -2.55 -11.73
CA ALA A 306 3.35 -2.40 -12.91
C ALA A 306 4.07 -3.71 -13.26
N ASN A 307 4.45 -4.49 -12.25
CA ASN A 307 4.94 -5.84 -12.43
C ASN A 307 3.77 -6.83 -12.54
N ARG A 308 3.41 -7.18 -13.78
CA ARG A 308 2.31 -8.12 -14.07
C ARG A 308 2.54 -9.56 -13.59
N LYS A 309 3.71 -9.87 -13.03
CA LYS A 309 3.99 -11.18 -12.40
C LYS A 309 3.55 -11.26 -10.93
N LEU A 310 3.22 -10.12 -10.32
CA LEU A 310 2.72 -10.07 -8.95
C LEU A 310 1.19 -10.20 -8.94
N ALA A 311 0.66 -10.93 -7.98
CA ALA A 311 -0.79 -11.16 -7.85
C ALA A 311 -1.61 -9.86 -7.70
N ILE A 312 -0.99 -8.79 -7.20
CA ILE A 312 -1.65 -7.48 -7.11
C ILE A 312 -2.13 -6.95 -8.47
N ALA A 313 -1.49 -7.36 -9.59
CA ALA A 313 -1.93 -6.96 -10.92
C ALA A 313 -3.33 -7.48 -11.26
N ASP A 314 -3.73 -8.62 -10.70
CA ASP A 314 -5.05 -9.23 -10.93
C ASP A 314 -6.10 -8.70 -9.96
N THR A 315 -5.70 -8.34 -8.73
CA THR A 315 -6.64 -7.93 -7.66
C THR A 315 -6.82 -6.41 -7.56
N TYR A 316 -5.91 -5.59 -8.12
CA TYR A 316 -5.93 -4.14 -7.95
C TYR A 316 -7.14 -3.45 -8.59
N VAL A 317 -7.40 -3.69 -9.89
CA VAL A 317 -8.45 -2.96 -10.63
C VAL A 317 -9.84 -3.19 -10.03
N PRO A 318 -10.28 -4.43 -9.76
CA PRO A 318 -11.58 -4.66 -9.12
C PRO A 318 -11.68 -3.98 -7.74
N ALA A 319 -10.59 -3.97 -6.98
CA ALA A 319 -10.54 -3.32 -5.68
C ALA A 319 -10.63 -1.79 -5.79
N ALA A 320 -9.91 -1.19 -6.75
CA ALA A 320 -9.91 0.26 -6.98
C ALA A 320 -11.30 0.75 -7.44
N GLN A 321 -11.96 0.00 -8.32
CA GLN A 321 -13.33 0.30 -8.75
C GLN A 321 -14.32 0.26 -7.58
N GLN A 322 -14.18 -0.71 -6.67
CA GLN A 322 -15.00 -0.76 -5.47
C GLN A 322 -14.72 0.45 -4.56
N VAL A 323 -13.46 0.85 -4.40
CA VAL A 323 -13.12 2.05 -3.63
C VAL A 323 -13.74 3.29 -4.23
N GLU A 324 -13.65 3.51 -5.55
CA GLU A 324 -14.27 4.67 -6.20
C GLU A 324 -15.80 4.68 -6.05
N ALA A 325 -16.44 3.51 -6.11
CA ALA A 325 -17.88 3.40 -5.92
C ALA A 325 -18.34 3.87 -4.52
N PHE A 326 -17.51 3.69 -3.49
CA PHE A 326 -17.81 4.12 -2.11
C PHE A 326 -17.26 5.50 -1.74
N CYS A 327 -16.06 5.83 -2.21
CA CYS A 327 -15.32 7.03 -1.83
C CYS A 327 -15.44 8.19 -2.82
N GLY A 328 -16.05 7.95 -3.98
CA GLY A 328 -16.19 8.92 -5.06
C GLY A 328 -15.14 8.73 -6.15
N PRO A 329 -15.40 9.30 -7.34
CA PRO A 329 -14.49 9.21 -8.48
C PRO A 329 -13.16 9.89 -8.17
N GLU A 330 -12.08 9.39 -8.78
CA GLU A 330 -10.71 9.91 -8.65
C GLU A 330 -10.10 9.79 -7.24
N PHE A 331 -10.77 9.11 -6.30
CA PHE A 331 -10.20 8.87 -4.97
C PHE A 331 -8.91 8.03 -5.05
N VAL A 332 -8.90 7.02 -5.93
CA VAL A 332 -7.73 6.19 -6.28
C VAL A 332 -7.70 6.01 -7.80
N ASN A 333 -6.54 5.71 -8.36
CA ASN A 333 -6.44 5.41 -9.79
C ASN A 333 -6.99 4.01 -10.07
N ASP A 334 -8.07 3.88 -10.83
CA ASP A 334 -8.71 2.59 -11.16
C ASP A 334 -8.01 1.82 -12.29
N THR A 335 -6.94 2.36 -12.85
CA THR A 335 -6.16 1.76 -13.93
C THR A 335 -4.79 1.26 -13.48
N LEU A 336 -4.31 0.23 -14.19
CA LEU A 336 -2.95 -0.27 -14.01
C LEU A 336 -1.94 0.69 -14.66
N PRO A 337 -0.77 0.92 -14.05
CA PRO A 337 0.30 1.69 -14.67
C PRO A 337 0.88 0.92 -15.86
N VAL A 338 1.69 1.60 -16.67
CA VAL A 338 2.43 0.97 -17.78
C VAL A 338 3.22 -0.22 -17.26
N ALA A 339 3.09 -1.36 -17.93
CA ALA A 339 3.75 -2.59 -17.52
C ALA A 339 5.27 -2.44 -17.62
N ILE A 340 6.00 -2.87 -16.59
CA ILE A 340 7.45 -3.00 -16.68
C ILE A 340 7.77 -4.25 -17.49
N VAL A 341 8.12 -4.05 -18.77
CA VAL A 341 8.70 -5.12 -19.57
C VAL A 341 10.13 -5.32 -19.05
N ALA A 342 10.40 -6.50 -18.49
CA ALA A 342 11.78 -6.90 -18.24
C ALA A 342 12.43 -7.09 -19.61
N ASN A 343 12.99 -6.01 -20.15
CA ASN A 343 13.87 -6.13 -21.30
C ASN A 343 14.96 -7.12 -20.88
N ALA A 344 15.09 -8.21 -21.64
CA ALA A 344 16.32 -8.99 -21.64
C ALA A 344 17.50 -8.00 -21.67
N ALA A 345 18.54 -8.31 -20.89
CA ALA A 345 19.75 -7.51 -20.69
C ALA A 345 20.06 -6.59 -21.89
N PRO A 346 20.52 -5.34 -21.69
CA PRO A 346 20.98 -4.51 -22.80
C PRO A 346 21.94 -5.36 -23.62
N GLY A 347 21.47 -5.76 -24.80
CA GLY A 347 22.25 -6.53 -25.73
C GLY A 347 23.53 -5.74 -25.92
N SER A 348 24.65 -6.46 -25.85
CA SER A 348 25.94 -6.01 -26.35
C SER A 348 25.70 -5.09 -27.55
N PRO A 349 26.20 -3.84 -27.56
CA PRO A 349 25.93 -2.95 -28.67
C PRO A 349 26.52 -3.62 -29.90
N ARG A 350 25.64 -4.17 -30.75
CA ARG A 350 26.03 -4.53 -32.10
C ARG A 350 26.50 -3.23 -32.72
N GLN A 351 27.81 -3.14 -32.88
CA GLN A 351 28.49 -2.13 -33.68
C GLN A 351 27.80 -2.08 -35.05
N GLY A 352 26.88 -1.13 -35.22
CA GLY A 352 26.48 -0.68 -36.54
C GLY A 352 27.71 -0.05 -37.20
N PRO A 353 27.92 -0.23 -38.50
CA PRO A 353 29.13 0.25 -39.17
C PRO A 353 29.19 1.78 -39.07
N SER A 354 30.27 2.25 -38.45
CA SER A 354 30.56 3.64 -38.11
C SER A 354 31.13 4.39 -39.33
N TRP A 355 30.29 4.69 -40.33
CA TRP A 355 30.73 5.44 -41.53
C TRP A 355 29.85 6.64 -41.90
N LEU A 356 28.82 6.97 -41.12
CA LEU A 356 27.92 8.09 -41.43
C LEU A 356 28.11 9.34 -40.55
N ILE A 357 29.03 9.31 -39.58
CA ILE A 357 29.29 10.46 -38.70
C ILE A 357 30.25 11.53 -39.28
N PRO A 358 31.18 11.26 -40.23
CA PRO A 358 32.07 12.33 -40.71
C PRO A 358 31.42 13.27 -41.75
N VAL A 359 30.24 12.93 -42.30
CA VAL A 359 29.60 13.74 -43.35
C VAL A 359 28.89 14.97 -42.79
N ILE A 360 28.40 14.93 -41.55
CA ILE A 360 27.65 16.04 -40.95
C ILE A 360 28.58 17.16 -40.45
N LEU A 361 29.84 16.86 -40.11
CA LEU A 361 30.80 17.86 -39.66
C LEU A 361 31.46 18.65 -40.82
N LEU A 362 31.45 18.12 -42.05
CA LEU A 362 32.00 18.84 -43.22
C LEU A 362 31.02 19.85 -43.82
N VAL A 363 29.70 19.62 -43.71
CA VAL A 363 28.70 20.57 -44.23
C VAL A 363 28.60 21.83 -43.34
N ALA A 364 28.84 21.70 -42.04
CA ALA A 364 28.86 22.84 -41.12
C ALA A 364 30.08 23.76 -41.31
N ALA A 365 31.22 23.23 -41.80
CA ALA A 365 32.43 24.03 -42.03
C ALA A 365 32.35 24.89 -43.31
N VAL A 366 31.58 24.46 -44.32
CA VAL A 366 31.44 25.21 -45.59
C VAL A 366 30.47 26.39 -45.46
N HIS A 367 29.52 26.34 -44.52
CA HIS A 367 28.59 27.46 -44.28
C HIS A 367 29.16 28.61 -43.43
N TRP A 368 30.39 28.47 -42.92
CA TRP A 368 31.11 29.52 -42.20
C TRP A 368 32.23 30.18 -43.03
N LEU A 369 32.40 29.77 -44.29
CA LEU A 369 33.45 30.26 -45.19
C LEU A 369 32.91 30.84 -46.51
N LEU A 370 31.63 31.20 -46.56
CA LEU A 370 30.98 31.92 -47.66
C LEU A 370 30.25 33.17 -47.14
#